data_AF-A0A8J7JVA2-F1
#
_entry.id   AF-A0A8J7JVA2-F1
#
_cell.length_a   1.000
_cell.length_b   1.000
_cell.length_c   1.000
_cell.angle_alpha   90.00
_cell.angle_beta   90.00
_cell.angle_gamma   90.00
#
_symmetry.space_group_name_H-M   'P 1'
#
loop_
_entity.id
_entity.type
_entity.pdbx_description
1 polymer ?
#
loop_
_entity_poly.entity_id
_entity_poly.type
_entity_poly.pdbx_seq_one_letter_code
_entity_poly.pdbx_strand_id
1 'polypeptide(L)'
;MDEKLQQLVIQIQNSPPQTKERQTAIIAIVDKILRSCILLFRYSQNTSLNGVYLDIYQALQQYLHQDISQNIDEYQLQNLPVAAWVNEVRSRSFQKVINEVYLQQLALEVQKYQQLTPQWQYAFQVLTNAILLSDKLLHKPDIDRDVYEEAKNELWIWLHQNINTYNANKGKFTAWLNFRFDMILRTSHVAKNDPFIQKLNGKIIRNKYQLTNIIKNISQKDLISWLTFQIKQLVPYVLGAKILFLLTVIFFLSQSIIKKPVIINSLLFEIAKQSLPTAAKLANLDDEIENIPQIEVEKSLLEQLREYLETNPNQLLQKHMRGHPEVTFQVIALKRLEGIGWKELSETFNIGIPALSNFFQRHLQKIAPKIRKYIQE
;
A
#
# COMPACT_ATOMS: atom_id res chain seq x y z
N MET A 1 11.00 -30.02 11.72
CA MET A 1 10.84 -29.10 12.88
C MET A 1 9.76 -29.60 13.83
N ASP A 2 8.72 -30.22 13.27
CA ASP A 2 7.53 -30.75 13.96
C ASP A 2 7.80 -31.88 14.95
N GLU A 3 8.62 -32.88 14.61
CA GLU A 3 8.84 -34.05 15.52
C GLU A 3 9.37 -33.63 16.90
N LYS A 4 10.32 -32.69 16.95
CA LYS A 4 10.85 -32.17 18.22
C LYS A 4 9.82 -31.32 18.99
N LEU A 5 8.91 -30.63 18.30
CA LEU A 5 7.83 -29.88 18.99
C LEU A 5 6.78 -30.85 19.53
N GLN A 6 6.46 -31.88 18.75
CA GLN A 6 5.52 -32.93 19.13
C GLN A 6 6.02 -33.75 20.33
N GLN A 7 7.31 -34.09 20.37
CA GLN A 7 7.94 -34.71 21.55
C GLN A 7 7.82 -33.84 22.80
N LEU A 8 8.05 -32.53 22.69
CA LEU A 8 7.92 -31.61 23.82
C LEU A 8 6.47 -31.47 24.29
N VAL A 9 5.50 -31.45 23.36
CA VAL A 9 4.07 -31.42 23.71
C VAL A 9 3.66 -32.69 24.47
N ILE A 10 4.06 -33.86 23.96
CA ILE A 10 3.82 -35.16 24.62
C ILE A 10 4.47 -35.19 26.01
N GLN A 11 5.70 -34.69 26.14
CA GLN A 11 6.41 -34.60 27.41
C GLN A 11 5.68 -33.72 28.43
N ILE A 12 5.10 -32.59 27.99
CA ILE A 12 4.35 -31.69 28.87
C ILE A 12 3.03 -32.31 29.31
N GLN A 13 2.30 -32.97 28.41
CA GLN A 13 1.02 -33.62 28.71
C GLN A 13 1.17 -34.83 29.65
N ASN A 14 2.28 -35.57 29.53
CA ASN A 14 2.58 -36.71 30.39
C ASN A 14 3.14 -36.29 31.77
N SER A 15 3.50 -35.03 31.97
CA SER A 15 4.10 -34.52 33.21
C SER A 15 3.05 -33.84 34.10
N PRO A 16 3.00 -34.10 35.42
CA PRO A 16 2.05 -33.44 36.32
C PRO A 16 2.25 -31.92 36.40
N PRO A 17 1.19 -31.13 36.71
CA PRO A 17 1.20 -29.68 36.54
C PRO A 17 2.29 -28.88 37.27
N GLN A 18 2.86 -29.42 38.34
CA GLN A 18 3.82 -28.74 39.21
C GLN A 18 5.25 -29.31 39.11
N THR A 19 5.54 -30.22 38.18
CA THR A 19 6.89 -30.78 38.08
C THR A 19 7.87 -29.81 37.41
N LYS A 20 9.11 -29.82 37.88
CA LYS A 20 10.22 -29.07 37.26
C LYS A 20 10.41 -29.49 35.79
N GLU A 21 10.17 -30.76 35.48
CA GLU A 21 10.25 -31.30 34.12
C GLU A 21 9.24 -30.65 33.19
N ARG A 22 7.98 -30.48 33.64
CA ARG A 22 6.93 -29.77 32.88
C ARG A 22 7.32 -28.32 32.61
N GLN A 23 7.78 -27.61 33.64
CA GLN A 23 8.24 -26.22 33.50
C GLN A 23 9.40 -26.10 32.51
N THR A 24 10.37 -27.02 32.57
CA THR A 24 11.54 -27.02 31.68
C THR A 24 11.13 -27.27 30.23
N ALA A 25 10.19 -28.20 30.01
CA ALA A 25 9.66 -28.50 28.69
C ALA A 25 8.82 -27.34 28.13
N ILE A 26 8.00 -26.65 28.95
CA ILE A 26 7.27 -25.44 28.55
C ILE A 26 8.25 -24.34 28.14
N ILE A 27 9.28 -24.07 28.95
CA ILE A 27 10.32 -23.07 28.63
C ILE A 27 10.98 -23.41 27.30
N ALA A 28 11.29 -24.69 27.05
CA ALA A 28 11.89 -25.14 25.79
C ALA A 28 10.96 -24.94 24.58
N ILE A 29 9.64 -25.17 24.72
CA ILE A 29 8.68 -24.86 23.65
C ILE A 29 8.58 -23.36 23.43
N VAL A 30 8.39 -22.57 24.50
CA VAL A 30 8.26 -21.10 24.41
C VAL A 30 9.48 -20.50 23.73
N ASP A 31 10.68 -20.87 24.16
CA ASP A 31 11.94 -20.44 23.55
C ASP A 31 12.01 -20.85 22.07
N LYS A 32 11.57 -22.05 21.72
CA LYS A 32 11.53 -22.49 20.32
C LYS A 32 10.51 -21.73 19.47
N ILE A 33 9.35 -21.39 20.02
CA ILE A 33 8.34 -20.54 19.36
C ILE A 33 8.92 -19.14 19.15
N LEU A 34 9.51 -18.53 20.18
CA LEU A 34 10.14 -17.22 20.08
C LEU A 34 11.34 -17.20 19.13
N ARG A 35 12.17 -18.25 19.13
CA ARG A 35 13.27 -18.43 18.18
C ARG A 35 12.79 -18.66 16.75
N SER A 36 11.57 -19.15 16.53
CA SER A 36 10.99 -19.17 15.18
C SER A 36 10.52 -17.79 14.73
N CYS A 37 10.31 -16.85 15.67
CA CYS A 37 9.92 -15.46 15.43
C CYS A 37 11.11 -14.54 15.08
N ILE A 38 12.13 -15.11 14.43
CA ILE A 38 13.37 -14.46 13.95
C ILE A 38 13.14 -13.11 13.23
N LEU A 39 11.92 -12.87 12.73
CA LEU A 39 11.54 -11.68 11.97
C LEU A 39 11.37 -10.39 12.81
N LEU A 40 11.31 -10.46 14.14
CA LEU A 40 11.15 -9.26 14.99
C LEU A 40 12.44 -8.79 15.69
N PHE A 41 13.48 -9.62 15.82
CA PHE A 41 14.53 -9.38 16.84
C PHE A 41 15.99 -9.57 16.40
N ARG A 42 16.28 -9.75 15.10
CA ARG A 42 17.68 -9.88 14.65
C ARG A 42 18.31 -8.54 14.28
N TYR A 43 18.98 -7.91 15.24
CA TYR A 43 20.16 -7.10 14.92
C TYR A 43 21.41 -7.81 15.44
N SER A 44 22.14 -8.45 14.51
CA SER A 44 23.44 -9.13 14.66
C SER A 44 23.55 -10.19 15.79
N GLN A 45 24.28 -11.27 15.54
CA GLN A 45 24.39 -12.41 16.47
C GLN A 45 25.00 -12.06 17.86
N ASN A 46 25.37 -10.80 18.12
CA ASN A 46 26.05 -10.35 19.34
C ASN A 46 25.44 -9.10 20.01
N THR A 47 24.26 -8.62 19.62
CA THR A 47 23.64 -7.44 20.25
C THR A 47 22.53 -7.85 21.21
N SER A 48 22.67 -7.52 22.49
CA SER A 48 21.61 -7.70 23.49
C SER A 48 20.35 -6.90 23.09
N LEU A 49 19.18 -7.53 23.21
CA LEU A 49 17.89 -6.83 23.07
C LEU A 49 17.80 -5.77 24.15
N ASN A 50 17.51 -4.53 23.76
CA ASN A 50 17.45 -3.38 24.66
C ASN A 50 16.16 -2.57 24.41
N GLY A 51 15.70 -1.86 25.45
CA GLY A 51 14.53 -0.98 25.38
C GLY A 51 13.25 -1.73 25.00
N VAL A 52 12.45 -1.10 24.13
CA VAL A 52 11.12 -1.58 23.71
C VAL A 52 11.17 -3.01 23.15
N TYR A 53 12.25 -3.38 22.46
CA TYR A 53 12.41 -4.73 21.91
C TYR A 53 12.50 -5.80 23.01
N LEU A 54 13.22 -5.50 24.10
CA LEU A 54 13.33 -6.40 25.25
C LEU A 54 11.98 -6.51 25.98
N ASP A 55 11.29 -5.38 26.15
CA ASP A 55 10.00 -5.35 26.84
C ASP A 55 8.95 -6.20 26.10
N ILE A 56 8.88 -6.07 24.77
CA ILE A 56 8.00 -6.90 23.94
C ILE A 56 8.40 -8.37 24.03
N TYR A 57 9.69 -8.69 23.96
CA TYR A 57 10.17 -10.07 24.04
C TYR A 57 9.80 -10.72 25.39
N GLN A 58 10.01 -10.02 26.50
CA GLN A 58 9.65 -10.49 27.84
C GLN A 58 8.14 -10.64 28.01
N ALA A 59 7.35 -9.69 27.52
CA ALA A 59 5.90 -9.77 27.57
C ALA A 59 5.36 -10.96 26.76
N LEU A 60 5.92 -11.21 25.57
CA LEU A 60 5.60 -12.39 24.76
C LEU A 60 5.99 -13.69 25.46
N GLN A 61 7.18 -13.75 26.08
CA GLN A 61 7.65 -14.91 26.81
C GLN A 61 6.72 -15.25 27.99
N GLN A 62 6.33 -14.24 28.78
CA GLN A 62 5.44 -14.41 29.92
C GLN A 62 4.05 -14.88 29.47
N TYR A 63 3.48 -14.23 28.45
CA TYR A 63 2.16 -14.59 27.93
C TYR A 63 2.14 -16.00 27.34
N LEU A 64 3.12 -16.35 26.50
CA LEU A 64 3.23 -17.69 25.91
C LEU A 64 3.38 -18.77 26.99
N HIS A 65 4.19 -18.52 28.02
CA HIS A 65 4.34 -19.47 29.11
C HIS A 65 3.01 -19.70 29.84
N GLN A 66 2.27 -18.63 30.14
CA GLN A 66 0.97 -18.72 30.80
C GLN A 66 -0.07 -19.44 29.91
N ASP A 67 -0.19 -19.02 28.65
CA ASP A 67 -1.15 -19.56 27.68
C ASP A 67 -0.91 -21.06 27.41
N ILE A 68 0.35 -21.46 27.21
CA ILE A 68 0.69 -22.87 27.02
C ILE A 68 0.43 -23.65 28.30
N SER A 69 0.80 -23.12 29.47
CA SER A 69 0.59 -23.81 30.74
C SER A 69 -0.89 -24.06 31.06
N GLN A 70 -1.80 -23.22 30.55
CA GLN A 70 -3.24 -23.33 30.78
C GLN A 70 -3.93 -24.21 29.73
N ASN A 71 -3.51 -24.13 28.47
CA ASN A 71 -4.27 -24.69 27.34
C ASN A 71 -3.66 -25.96 26.74
N ILE A 72 -2.45 -26.37 27.14
CA ILE A 72 -1.77 -27.53 26.54
C ILE A 72 -2.41 -28.88 26.90
N ASP A 73 -3.09 -28.97 28.04
CA ASP A 73 -3.74 -30.22 28.48
C ASP A 73 -5.02 -30.51 27.70
N GLU A 74 -5.71 -29.47 27.21
CA GLU A 74 -6.91 -29.57 26.38
C GLU A 74 -6.60 -29.86 24.90
N TYR A 75 -5.34 -29.66 24.49
CA TYR A 75 -4.92 -29.85 23.11
C TYR A 75 -4.86 -31.33 22.71
N GLN A 76 -5.62 -31.71 21.68
CA GLN A 76 -5.63 -33.07 21.15
C GLN A 76 -4.88 -33.19 19.82
N LEU A 77 -3.80 -33.98 19.82
CA LEU A 77 -2.93 -34.26 18.66
C LEU A 77 -3.67 -34.83 17.43
N GLN A 78 -4.85 -35.45 17.63
CA GLN A 78 -5.65 -36.06 16.58
C GLN A 78 -6.43 -35.04 15.73
N ASN A 79 -6.75 -33.88 16.32
CA ASN A 79 -7.63 -32.89 15.69
C ASN A 79 -6.86 -31.83 14.89
N LEU A 80 -5.65 -31.49 15.33
CA LEU A 80 -4.86 -30.42 14.74
C LEU A 80 -3.37 -30.75 14.79
N PRO A 81 -2.61 -30.69 13.68
CA PRO A 81 -1.16 -30.88 13.69
C PRO A 81 -0.45 -29.88 14.61
N VAL A 82 0.63 -30.31 15.29
CA VAL A 82 1.39 -29.47 16.23
C VAL A 82 1.89 -28.17 15.58
N ALA A 83 2.27 -28.22 14.30
CA ALA A 83 2.65 -27.03 13.55
C ALA A 83 1.53 -25.98 13.45
N ALA A 84 0.30 -26.44 13.17
CA ALA A 84 -0.87 -25.57 13.05
C ALA A 84 -1.25 -25.00 14.43
N TRP A 85 -1.26 -25.84 15.47
CA TRP A 85 -1.47 -25.40 16.84
C TRP A 85 -0.43 -24.35 17.28
N VAL A 86 0.87 -24.58 17.04
CA VAL A 86 1.92 -23.61 17.35
C VAL A 86 1.70 -22.30 16.60
N ASN A 87 1.24 -22.34 15.34
CA ASN A 87 0.92 -21.13 14.59
C ASN A 87 -0.27 -20.36 15.18
N GLU A 88 -1.31 -21.05 15.65
CA GLU A 88 -2.44 -20.44 16.34
C GLU A 88 -2.02 -19.82 17.67
N VAL A 89 -1.29 -20.57 18.50
CA VAL A 89 -0.70 -20.09 19.77
C VAL A 89 0.12 -18.84 19.53
N ARG A 90 0.93 -18.85 18.47
CA ARG A 90 1.75 -17.73 18.06
C ARG A 90 0.90 -16.54 17.66
N SER A 91 -0.04 -16.70 16.73
CA SER A 91 -0.90 -15.62 16.23
C SER A 91 -1.69 -14.95 17.36
N ARG A 92 -2.35 -15.73 18.22
CA ARG A 92 -3.12 -15.20 19.36
C ARG A 92 -2.24 -14.47 20.36
N SER A 93 -1.04 -14.97 20.62
CA SER A 93 -0.09 -14.33 21.55
C SER A 93 0.37 -12.98 21.00
N PHE A 94 0.68 -12.90 19.71
CA PHE A 94 1.07 -11.64 19.08
C PHE A 94 -0.06 -10.62 19.06
N GLN A 95 -1.28 -11.03 18.67
CA GLN A 95 -2.45 -10.15 18.69
C GLN A 95 -2.75 -9.61 20.10
N LYS A 96 -2.54 -10.43 21.14
CA LYS A 96 -2.79 -10.03 22.52
C LYS A 96 -1.70 -9.12 23.09
N VAL A 97 -0.43 -9.46 22.87
CA VAL A 97 0.70 -8.75 23.46
C VAL A 97 1.03 -7.48 22.69
N ILE A 98 1.01 -7.50 21.35
CA ILE A 98 1.29 -6.31 20.52
C ILE A 98 0.08 -5.37 20.57
N ASN A 99 0.06 -4.57 21.63
CA ASN A 99 -0.99 -3.61 21.89
C ASN A 99 -0.67 -2.22 21.29
N GLU A 100 -1.56 -1.25 21.49
CA GLU A 100 -1.37 0.11 21.00
C GLU A 100 -0.08 0.76 21.55
N VAL A 101 0.20 0.52 22.83
CA VAL A 101 1.34 1.11 23.53
C VAL A 101 2.65 0.65 22.89
N TYR A 102 2.79 -0.66 22.64
CA TYR A 102 3.99 -1.19 21.99
C TYR A 102 4.14 -0.73 20.54
N LEU A 103 3.06 -0.66 19.76
CA LEU A 103 3.12 -0.13 18.39
C LEU A 103 3.58 1.33 18.37
N GLN A 104 3.04 2.14 19.28
CA GLN A 104 3.45 3.54 19.44
C GLN A 104 4.91 3.66 19.88
N GLN A 105 5.36 2.84 20.85
CA GLN A 105 6.75 2.84 21.29
C GLN A 105 7.72 2.42 20.18
N LEU A 106 7.36 1.41 19.38
CA LEU A 106 8.14 1.01 18.20
C LEU A 106 8.20 2.13 17.16
N ALA A 107 7.08 2.84 16.92
CA ALA A 107 7.06 3.99 16.01
C ALA A 107 8.01 5.10 16.49
N LEU A 108 8.00 5.43 17.79
CA LEU A 108 8.92 6.40 18.37
C LEU A 108 10.39 5.92 18.34
N GLU A 109 10.63 4.61 18.47
CA GLU A 109 11.98 4.04 18.35
C GLU A 109 12.55 4.22 16.93
N VAL A 110 11.71 4.03 15.90
CA VAL A 110 12.11 4.27 14.50
C VAL A 110 12.52 5.73 14.27
N GLN A 111 11.81 6.68 14.88
CA GLN A 111 12.10 8.12 14.74
C GLN A 111 13.46 8.55 15.31
N LYS A 112 14.06 7.75 16.21
CA LYS A 112 15.38 8.06 16.80
C LYS A 112 16.52 7.96 15.79
N TYR A 113 16.32 7.20 14.71
CA TYR A 113 17.36 6.93 13.72
C TYR A 113 17.15 7.75 12.46
N GLN A 114 18.24 8.14 11.81
CA GLN A 114 18.17 8.77 10.50
C GLN A 114 17.69 7.76 9.45
N GLN A 115 16.80 8.19 8.54
CA GLN A 115 16.28 7.37 7.44
C GLN A 115 17.43 6.74 6.64
N LEU A 116 17.21 5.50 6.17
CA LEU A 116 18.16 4.69 5.38
C LEU A 116 19.39 4.14 6.13
N THR A 117 19.52 4.38 7.44
CA THR A 117 20.54 3.69 8.24
C THR A 117 20.16 2.22 8.48
N PRO A 118 21.12 1.30 8.66
CA PRO A 118 20.82 -0.11 8.96
C PRO A 118 19.97 -0.28 10.23
N GLN A 119 20.18 0.57 11.22
CA GLN A 119 19.40 0.60 12.47
C GLN A 119 17.96 1.05 12.22
N TRP A 120 17.76 2.07 11.38
CA TRP A 120 16.44 2.50 10.96
C TRP A 120 15.70 1.42 10.18
N GLN A 121 16.36 0.77 9.21
CA GLN A 121 15.76 -0.31 8.42
C GLN A 121 15.32 -1.48 9.31
N TYR A 122 16.15 -1.84 10.28
CA TYR A 122 15.81 -2.84 11.27
C TYR A 122 14.59 -2.41 12.10
N ALA A 123 14.63 -1.24 12.72
CA ALA A 123 13.53 -0.73 13.55
C ALA A 123 12.21 -0.66 12.75
N PHE A 124 12.28 -0.19 11.50
CA PHE A 124 11.13 -0.08 10.59
C PHE A 124 10.58 -1.45 10.19
N GLN A 125 11.44 -2.45 9.95
CA GLN A 125 11.04 -3.82 9.71
C GLN A 125 10.32 -4.42 10.92
N VAL A 126 10.85 -4.19 12.14
CA VAL A 126 10.20 -4.65 13.37
C VAL A 126 8.82 -4.01 13.53
N LEU A 127 8.70 -2.70 13.32
CA LEU A 127 7.41 -1.99 13.37
C LEU A 127 6.42 -2.56 12.34
N THR A 128 6.84 -2.74 11.10
CA THR A 128 5.98 -3.27 10.01
C THR A 128 5.46 -4.67 10.35
N ASN A 129 6.36 -5.54 10.80
CA ASN A 129 6.01 -6.89 11.23
C ASN A 129 5.08 -6.88 12.46
N ALA A 130 5.33 -5.98 13.42
CA ALA A 130 4.47 -5.83 14.58
C ALA A 130 3.05 -5.38 14.20
N ILE A 131 2.93 -4.42 13.27
CA ILE A 131 1.62 -3.98 12.74
C ILE A 131 0.87 -5.17 12.12
N LEU A 132 1.53 -5.93 11.24
CA LEU A 132 0.94 -7.09 10.59
C LEU A 132 0.51 -8.18 11.58
N LEU A 133 1.33 -8.47 12.58
CA LEU A 133 1.07 -9.51 13.58
C LEU A 133 0.04 -9.07 14.64
N SER A 134 -0.15 -7.76 14.83
CA SER A 134 -1.13 -7.22 15.78
C SER A 134 -2.58 -7.40 15.30
N ASP A 135 -2.78 -7.59 13.99
CA ASP A 135 -4.10 -7.66 13.34
C ASP A 135 -4.98 -6.42 13.61
N LYS A 136 -4.36 -5.26 13.88
CA LYS A 136 -5.05 -3.99 14.16
C LYS A 136 -5.25 -3.11 12.93
N LEU A 137 -4.75 -3.56 11.78
CA LEU A 137 -4.89 -2.83 10.53
C LEU A 137 -6.34 -2.90 10.05
N LEU A 138 -6.89 -1.77 9.61
CA LEU A 138 -8.28 -1.66 9.17
C LEU A 138 -8.58 -2.66 8.05
N HIS A 139 -9.44 -3.64 8.32
CA HIS A 139 -9.96 -4.55 7.32
C HIS A 139 -11.38 -4.15 6.91
N LYS A 140 -11.64 -4.11 5.60
CA LYS A 140 -12.98 -3.89 5.05
C LYS A 140 -13.40 -5.11 4.23
N PRO A 141 -14.48 -5.83 4.62
CA PRO A 141 -14.89 -7.07 3.95
C PRO A 141 -15.36 -6.83 2.51
N ASP A 142 -15.82 -5.62 2.18
CA ASP A 142 -16.32 -5.25 0.85
C ASP A 142 -15.20 -5.02 -0.18
N ILE A 143 -13.93 -5.00 0.26
CA ILE A 143 -12.78 -4.75 -0.62
C ILE A 143 -12.15 -6.07 -1.05
N ASP A 144 -11.96 -6.20 -2.35
CA ASP A 144 -11.26 -7.32 -2.97
C ASP A 144 -9.85 -7.51 -2.38
N ARG A 145 -9.47 -8.77 -2.13
CA ARG A 145 -8.16 -9.15 -1.55
C ARG A 145 -7.00 -8.52 -2.32
N ASP A 146 -7.03 -8.53 -3.64
CA ASP A 146 -5.90 -8.02 -4.45
C ASP A 146 -5.75 -6.50 -4.30
N VAL A 147 -6.87 -5.78 -4.17
CA VAL A 147 -6.89 -4.33 -3.94
C VAL A 147 -6.39 -4.01 -2.54
N TYR A 148 -6.76 -4.83 -1.57
CA TYR A 148 -6.33 -4.69 -0.19
C TYR A 148 -4.82 -4.88 -0.04
N GLU A 149 -4.24 -5.88 -0.72
CA GLU A 149 -2.79 -6.10 -0.71
C GLU A 149 -2.02 -4.99 -1.44
N GLU A 150 -2.54 -4.45 -2.55
CA GLU A 150 -1.91 -3.29 -3.20
C GLU A 150 -1.97 -2.04 -2.31
N ALA A 151 -3.12 -1.78 -1.67
CA ALA A 151 -3.28 -0.68 -0.74
C ALA A 151 -2.33 -0.79 0.47
N LYS A 152 -2.03 -2.01 0.94
CA LYS A 152 -1.00 -2.22 1.98
C LYS A 152 0.38 -1.79 1.50
N ASN A 153 0.75 -2.10 0.25
CA ASN A 153 2.03 -1.67 -0.30
C ASN A 153 2.14 -0.15 -0.34
N GLU A 154 1.08 0.53 -0.79
CA GLU A 154 1.00 2.00 -0.75
C GLU A 154 1.10 2.55 0.67
N LEU A 155 0.45 1.90 1.65
CA LEU A 155 0.55 2.28 3.05
C LEU A 155 1.99 2.16 3.57
N TRP A 156 2.73 1.11 3.21
CA TRP A 156 4.12 0.94 3.62
C TRP A 156 5.04 2.01 3.05
N ILE A 157 4.86 2.37 1.77
CA ILE A 157 5.60 3.46 1.14
C ILE A 157 5.33 4.77 1.87
N TRP A 158 4.05 5.06 2.12
CA TRP A 158 3.67 6.27 2.84
C TRP A 158 4.23 6.27 4.28
N LEU A 159 4.15 5.15 5.00
CA LEU A 159 4.64 5.05 6.37
C LEU A 159 6.16 5.24 6.43
N HIS A 160 6.90 4.68 5.47
CA HIS A 160 8.34 4.88 5.35
C HIS A 160 8.70 6.37 5.23
N GLN A 161 7.92 7.13 4.45
CA GLN A 161 8.15 8.56 4.22
C GLN A 161 7.70 9.42 5.41
N ASN A 162 6.62 9.03 6.10
CA ASN A 162 5.92 9.88 7.06
C ASN A 162 6.10 9.46 8.53
N ILE A 163 6.85 8.40 8.83
CA ILE A 163 7.02 7.95 10.23
C ILE A 163 7.56 9.05 11.15
N ASN A 164 8.40 9.95 10.63
CA ASN A 164 8.99 11.06 11.39
C ASN A 164 8.00 12.19 11.70
N THR A 165 6.82 12.22 11.06
CA THR A 165 5.78 13.23 11.31
C THR A 165 4.77 12.78 12.37
N TYR A 166 4.80 11.51 12.77
CA TYR A 166 3.93 10.98 13.82
C TYR A 166 4.23 11.62 15.19
N ASN A 167 3.17 12.04 15.88
CA ASN A 167 3.26 12.67 17.20
C ASN A 167 2.33 11.96 18.20
N ALA A 168 2.94 11.33 19.21
CA ALA A 168 2.25 10.59 20.26
C ALA A 168 1.30 11.42 21.13
N ASN A 169 1.50 12.75 21.23
CA ASN A 169 0.65 13.63 22.03
C ASN A 169 -0.67 13.96 21.34
N LYS A 170 -0.72 13.84 20.01
CA LYS A 170 -1.89 14.23 19.20
C LYS A 170 -2.87 13.09 18.96
N GLY A 171 -2.47 11.85 19.22
CA GLY A 171 -3.35 10.70 19.09
C GLY A 171 -2.61 9.38 19.07
N LYS A 172 -3.40 8.31 19.04
CA LYS A 172 -2.94 6.92 18.97
C LYS A 172 -2.29 6.65 17.61
N PHE A 173 -1.21 5.87 17.61
CA PHE A 173 -0.50 5.44 16.41
C PHE A 173 -1.39 4.63 15.47
N THR A 174 -2.16 3.66 15.99
CA THR A 174 -3.04 2.85 15.13
C THR A 174 -4.16 3.68 14.51
N ALA A 175 -4.68 4.69 15.21
CA ALA A 175 -5.70 5.58 14.66
C ALA A 175 -5.14 6.41 13.51
N TRP A 176 -3.94 6.96 13.68
CA TRP A 176 -3.23 7.70 12.63
C TRP A 176 -2.94 6.83 11.40
N LEU A 177 -2.44 5.60 11.61
CA LEU A 177 -2.15 4.65 10.54
C LEU A 177 -3.43 4.22 9.81
N ASN A 178 -4.47 3.82 10.54
CA ASN A 178 -5.72 3.35 9.97
C ASN A 178 -6.51 4.45 9.26
N PHE A 179 -6.40 5.70 9.71
CA PHE A 179 -6.98 6.84 8.99
C PHE A 179 -6.36 6.98 7.61
N ARG A 180 -5.03 6.91 7.50
CA ARG A 180 -4.36 6.92 6.19
C ARG A 180 -4.75 5.71 5.35
N PHE A 181 -4.78 4.53 5.96
CA PHE A 181 -5.13 3.31 5.23
C PHE A 181 -6.56 3.34 4.71
N ASP A 182 -7.51 3.91 5.46
CA ASP A 182 -8.89 4.15 4.99
C ASP A 182 -8.92 5.03 3.74
N MET A 183 -8.13 6.11 3.73
CA MET A 183 -8.01 7.00 2.57
C MET A 183 -7.44 6.28 1.34
N ILE A 184 -6.40 5.47 1.51
CA ILE A 184 -5.82 4.66 0.43
C ILE A 184 -6.86 3.68 -0.10
N LEU A 185 -7.51 2.91 0.78
CA LEU A 185 -8.52 1.93 0.40
C LEU A 185 -9.70 2.55 -0.37
N ARG A 186 -10.17 3.73 0.04
CA ARG A 186 -11.20 4.48 -0.71
C ARG A 186 -10.70 4.88 -2.09
N THR A 187 -9.48 5.38 -2.18
CA THR A 187 -8.86 5.82 -3.44
C THR A 187 -8.69 4.64 -4.39
N SER A 188 -8.15 3.51 -3.92
CA SER A 188 -7.97 2.30 -4.73
C SER A 188 -9.31 1.68 -5.16
N HIS A 189 -10.33 1.72 -4.29
CA HIS A 189 -11.68 1.26 -4.62
C HIS A 189 -12.35 2.16 -5.68
N VAL A 190 -12.24 3.48 -5.54
CA VAL A 190 -12.71 4.45 -6.55
C VAL A 190 -11.97 4.27 -7.87
N ALA A 191 -10.64 4.10 -7.84
CA ALA A 191 -9.81 3.88 -9.02
C ALA A 191 -10.17 2.57 -9.75
N LYS A 192 -10.51 1.50 -9.03
CA LYS A 192 -10.98 0.24 -9.62
C LYS A 192 -12.35 0.41 -10.29
N ASN A 193 -13.25 1.18 -9.68
CA ASN A 193 -14.62 1.34 -10.17
C ASN A 193 -14.79 2.51 -11.16
N ASP A 194 -13.77 3.35 -11.35
CA ASP A 194 -13.82 4.45 -12.31
C ASP A 194 -13.61 3.95 -13.75
N PRO A 195 -14.61 4.10 -14.65
CA PRO A 195 -14.50 3.70 -16.05
C PRO A 195 -13.35 4.39 -16.80
N PHE A 196 -12.95 5.59 -16.39
CA PHE A 196 -11.83 6.33 -16.96
C PHE A 196 -10.49 5.73 -16.56
N ILE A 197 -10.33 5.32 -15.30
CA ILE A 197 -9.12 4.66 -14.80
C ILE A 197 -9.00 3.24 -15.37
N GLN A 198 -10.10 2.49 -15.51
CA GLN A 198 -10.10 1.22 -16.24
C GLN A 198 -9.69 1.39 -17.72
N LYS A 199 -10.19 2.45 -18.37
CA LYS A 199 -9.82 2.78 -19.75
C LYS A 199 -8.36 3.22 -19.87
N LEU A 200 -7.83 3.94 -18.88
CA LEU A 200 -6.41 4.31 -18.79
C LEU A 200 -5.53 3.09 -18.55
N ASN A 201 -5.87 2.23 -17.59
CA ASN A 201 -5.17 0.97 -17.33
C ASN A 201 -5.19 0.08 -18.58
N GLY A 202 -6.32 0.00 -19.28
CA GLY A 202 -6.42 -0.66 -20.58
C GLY A 202 -5.49 -0.05 -21.64
N LYS A 203 -5.30 1.27 -21.66
CA LYS A 203 -4.32 1.95 -22.55
C LYS A 203 -2.88 1.68 -22.13
N ILE A 204 -2.57 1.73 -20.83
CA ILE A 204 -1.23 1.44 -20.29
C ILE A 204 -0.84 0.00 -20.63
N ILE A 205 -1.75 -0.94 -20.44
CA ILE A 205 -1.56 -2.35 -20.80
C ILE A 205 -1.32 -2.49 -22.31
N ARG A 206 -2.13 -1.84 -23.16
CA ARG A 206 -1.91 -1.86 -24.63
C ARG A 206 -0.55 -1.28 -25.02
N ASN A 207 -0.16 -0.13 -24.46
CA ASN A 207 1.12 0.52 -24.74
C ASN A 207 2.30 -0.34 -24.25
N LYS A 208 2.20 -0.97 -23.07
CA LYS A 208 3.20 -1.93 -22.57
C LYS A 208 3.38 -3.10 -23.53
N TYR A 209 2.29 -3.69 -24.03
CA TYR A 209 2.38 -4.80 -24.98
C TYR A 209 2.92 -4.38 -26.35
N GLN A 210 2.59 -3.16 -26.81
CA GLN A 210 3.20 -2.57 -28.01
C GLN A 210 4.71 -2.39 -27.84
N LEU A 211 5.17 -1.83 -26.71
CA LEU A 211 6.60 -1.72 -26.39
C LEU A 211 7.28 -3.08 -26.32
N THR A 212 6.64 -4.06 -25.69
CA THR A 212 7.14 -5.44 -25.61
C THR A 212 7.28 -6.06 -27.00
N ASN A 213 6.33 -5.81 -27.90
CA ASN A 213 6.36 -6.32 -29.27
C ASN A 213 7.45 -5.62 -30.11
N ILE A 214 7.61 -4.30 -29.95
CA ILE A 214 8.67 -3.52 -30.59
C ILE A 214 10.04 -4.06 -30.15
N ILE A 215 10.26 -4.22 -28.84
CA ILE A 215 11.53 -4.69 -28.29
C ILE A 215 11.85 -6.13 -28.74
N LYS A 216 10.84 -7.00 -28.90
CA LYS A 216 11.01 -8.37 -29.39
C LYS A 216 11.30 -8.46 -30.90
N ASN A 217 10.77 -7.53 -31.69
CA ASN A 217 10.86 -7.56 -33.16
C ASN A 217 11.98 -6.68 -33.72
N ILE A 218 12.77 -6.00 -32.88
CA ILE A 218 13.98 -5.30 -33.32
C ILE A 218 14.98 -6.33 -33.82
N SER A 219 15.09 -6.41 -35.15
CA SER A 219 15.87 -7.44 -35.81
C SER A 219 17.35 -7.15 -35.62
N GLN A 220 18.13 -8.20 -35.36
CA GLN A 220 19.59 -8.12 -35.25
C GLN A 220 20.23 -7.48 -36.51
N LYS A 221 19.54 -7.53 -37.66
CA LYS A 221 19.96 -6.88 -38.91
C LYS A 221 19.92 -5.34 -38.84
N ASP A 222 18.92 -4.75 -38.20
CA ASP A 222 18.79 -3.28 -38.11
C ASP A 222 19.90 -2.67 -37.23
N LEU A 223 20.28 -3.38 -36.16
CA LEU A 223 21.41 -3.04 -35.29
C LEU A 223 22.75 -3.11 -36.04
N ILE A 224 22.93 -4.15 -36.86
CA ILE A 224 24.13 -4.30 -37.69
C ILE A 224 24.20 -3.17 -38.73
N SER A 225 23.10 -2.86 -39.42
CA SER A 225 23.04 -1.76 -40.38
C SER A 225 23.40 -0.42 -39.73
N TRP A 226 22.86 -0.11 -38.54
CA TRP A 226 23.20 1.11 -37.80
C TRP A 226 24.67 1.17 -37.34
N LEU A 227 25.22 0.05 -36.86
CA LEU A 227 26.65 -0.06 -36.56
C LEU A 227 27.50 0.17 -37.82
N THR A 228 27.05 -0.31 -38.98
CA THR A 228 27.77 -0.10 -40.25
C THR A 228 27.72 1.37 -40.68
N PHE A 229 26.60 2.07 -40.49
CA PHE A 229 26.47 3.51 -40.79
C PHE A 229 27.37 4.39 -39.90
N GLN A 230 27.57 4.00 -38.63
CA GLN A 230 28.44 4.69 -37.69
C GLN A 230 29.92 4.53 -38.02
N ILE A 231 30.35 3.30 -38.34
CA ILE A 231 31.74 3.01 -38.76
C ILE A 231 32.08 3.77 -40.04
N LYS A 232 31.10 3.96 -40.95
CA LYS A 232 31.26 4.73 -42.19
C LYS A 232 31.20 6.25 -42.01
N GLN A 233 31.07 6.77 -40.79
CA GLN A 233 30.98 8.21 -40.45
C GLN A 233 29.91 9.00 -41.23
N LEU A 234 28.84 8.33 -41.69
CA LEU A 234 27.76 8.96 -42.47
C LEU A 234 26.77 9.76 -41.62
N VAL A 235 26.98 9.81 -40.30
CA VAL A 235 26.13 10.52 -39.33
C VAL A 235 27.03 11.37 -38.42
N PRO A 236 26.64 12.61 -38.08
CA PRO A 236 27.38 13.45 -37.16
C PRO A 236 27.62 12.75 -35.81
N TYR A 237 28.86 12.76 -35.33
CA TYR A 237 29.32 11.98 -34.17
C TYR A 237 28.42 12.10 -32.91
N VAL A 238 27.93 13.31 -32.62
CA VAL A 238 27.08 13.57 -31.44
C VAL A 238 25.69 12.93 -31.57
N LEU A 239 25.10 12.99 -32.75
CA LEU A 239 23.82 12.34 -33.03
C LEU A 239 24.02 10.82 -33.04
N GLY A 240 25.15 10.39 -33.59
CA GLY A 240 25.55 9.00 -33.65
C GLY A 240 25.67 8.35 -32.27
N ALA A 241 26.37 8.98 -31.33
CA ALA A 241 26.56 8.44 -29.98
C ALA A 241 25.24 8.29 -29.20
N LYS A 242 24.31 9.25 -29.34
CA LYS A 242 22.98 9.17 -28.71
C LYS A 242 22.14 8.03 -29.26
N ILE A 243 22.16 7.84 -30.58
CA ILE A 243 21.43 6.75 -31.23
C ILE A 243 22.04 5.41 -30.85
N LEU A 244 23.37 5.30 -30.78
CA LEU A 244 24.06 4.08 -30.38
C LEU A 244 23.77 3.71 -28.91
N PHE A 245 23.72 4.70 -28.01
CA PHE A 245 23.31 4.50 -26.62
C PHE A 245 21.85 4.02 -26.50
N LEU A 246 20.93 4.61 -27.26
CA LEU A 246 19.54 4.15 -27.28
C LEU A 246 19.42 2.71 -27.81
N LEU A 247 20.17 2.38 -28.86
CA LEU A 247 20.19 1.03 -29.44
C LEU A 247 20.82 -0.01 -28.50
N THR A 248 21.88 0.33 -27.74
CA THR A 248 22.46 -0.57 -26.74
C THR A 248 21.52 -0.80 -25.57
N VAL A 249 20.84 0.24 -25.08
CA VAL A 249 19.81 0.12 -24.04
C VAL A 249 18.66 -0.77 -24.52
N ILE A 250 18.18 -0.57 -25.75
CA ILE A 250 17.12 -1.38 -26.36
C ILE A 250 17.55 -2.85 -26.51
N PHE A 251 18.79 -3.10 -26.96
CA PHE A 251 19.34 -4.45 -27.07
C PHE A 251 19.50 -5.14 -25.70
N PHE A 252 19.93 -4.41 -24.68
CA PHE A 252 20.00 -4.94 -23.32
C PHE A 252 18.61 -5.28 -22.76
N LEU A 253 17.61 -4.43 -23.03
CA LEU A 253 16.23 -4.69 -22.65
C LEU A 253 15.67 -5.93 -23.37
N SER A 254 15.92 -6.09 -24.67
CA SER A 254 15.44 -7.25 -25.43
C SER A 254 16.02 -8.58 -24.94
N GLN A 255 17.32 -8.61 -24.62
CA GLN A 255 17.97 -9.79 -24.04
C GLN A 255 17.50 -10.09 -22.61
N SER A 256 17.18 -9.05 -21.84
CA SER A 256 16.78 -9.18 -20.43
C SER A 256 15.31 -9.59 -20.26
N ILE A 257 14.44 -9.34 -21.25
CA ILE A 257 13.05 -9.84 -21.27
C ILE A 257 13.00 -11.37 -21.11
N ILE A 258 13.98 -12.08 -21.67
CA ILE A 258 14.05 -13.56 -21.62
C ILE A 258 14.64 -14.05 -20.29
N LYS A 259 15.60 -13.32 -19.70
CA LYS A 259 16.34 -13.76 -18.50
C LYS A 259 15.70 -13.34 -17.16
N LYS A 260 15.03 -12.18 -17.10
CA LYS A 260 14.44 -11.61 -15.87
C LYS A 260 13.10 -10.90 -16.16
N PRO A 261 12.02 -11.65 -16.45
CA PRO A 261 10.78 -11.09 -16.99
C PRO A 261 10.05 -10.16 -16.00
N VAL A 262 10.11 -10.42 -14.69
CA VAL A 262 9.36 -9.64 -13.68
C VAL A 262 9.84 -8.19 -13.59
N ILE A 263 11.15 -7.99 -13.47
CA ILE A 263 11.78 -6.66 -13.34
C ILE A 263 11.61 -5.85 -14.63
N ILE A 264 11.80 -6.49 -15.79
CA ILE A 264 11.65 -5.81 -17.08
C ILE A 264 10.17 -5.48 -17.37
N ASN A 265 9.23 -6.36 -17.00
CA ASN A 265 7.80 -6.07 -17.12
C ASN A 265 7.36 -4.88 -16.25
N SER A 266 7.96 -4.72 -15.07
CA SER A 266 7.74 -3.57 -14.18
C SER A 266 8.30 -2.28 -14.78
N LEU A 267 9.52 -2.31 -15.30
CA LEU A 267 10.14 -1.15 -15.96
C LEU A 267 9.37 -0.72 -17.21
N LEU A 268 8.93 -1.67 -18.05
CA LEU A 268 8.12 -1.36 -19.23
C LEU A 268 6.75 -0.77 -18.86
N PHE A 269 6.19 -1.18 -17.73
CA PHE A 269 4.95 -0.61 -17.21
C PHE A 269 5.15 0.85 -16.76
N GLU A 270 6.24 1.14 -16.03
CA GLU A 270 6.59 2.51 -15.62
C GLU A 270 6.92 3.42 -16.81
N ILE A 271 7.67 2.92 -17.80
CA ILE A 271 7.93 3.66 -19.05
C ILE A 271 6.61 3.95 -19.79
N ALA A 272 5.71 2.97 -19.87
CA ALA A 272 4.39 3.16 -20.48
C ALA A 272 3.57 4.20 -19.71
N LYS A 273 3.60 4.17 -18.37
CA LYS A 273 2.92 5.14 -17.49
C LYS A 273 3.44 6.57 -17.72
N GLN A 274 4.76 6.77 -17.78
CA GLN A 274 5.39 8.08 -17.99
C GLN A 274 5.27 8.60 -19.42
N SER A 275 5.11 7.73 -20.42
CA SER A 275 4.93 8.13 -21.83
C SER A 275 3.58 8.79 -22.12
N LEU A 276 2.61 8.73 -21.20
CA LEU A 276 1.33 9.42 -21.37
C LEU A 276 1.42 10.89 -20.93
N PRO A 277 0.90 11.85 -21.72
CA PRO A 277 0.90 13.29 -21.38
C PRO A 277 0.03 13.64 -20.16
N THR A 278 -0.66 12.66 -19.57
CA THR A 278 -1.53 12.83 -18.39
C THR A 278 -0.83 12.47 -17.07
N ALA A 279 0.34 11.80 -17.11
CA ALA A 279 1.11 11.47 -15.90
C ALA A 279 1.53 12.73 -15.12
N ALA A 280 1.87 13.80 -15.82
CA ALA A 280 2.18 15.11 -15.22
C ALA A 280 0.98 15.75 -14.49
N LYS A 281 -0.27 15.39 -14.82
CA LYS A 281 -1.47 15.89 -14.12
C LYS A 281 -1.83 15.09 -12.87
N LEU A 282 -1.34 13.86 -12.74
CA LEU A 282 -1.49 13.03 -11.54
C LEU A 282 -0.34 13.30 -10.55
N ALA A 283 0.88 13.53 -11.05
CA ALA A 283 2.02 13.93 -10.20
C ALA A 283 1.76 15.28 -9.49
N ASN A 284 1.12 16.25 -10.17
CA ASN A 284 0.74 17.53 -9.56
C ASN A 284 -0.40 17.41 -8.52
N LEU A 285 -1.04 16.25 -8.37
CA LEU A 285 -1.99 15.99 -7.27
C LEU A 285 -1.28 15.40 -6.04
N ASP A 286 -0.10 14.82 -6.21
CA ASP A 286 0.70 14.27 -5.09
C ASP A 286 1.41 15.39 -4.32
N ASP A 287 1.81 16.48 -4.99
CA ASP A 287 2.49 17.63 -4.38
C ASP A 287 1.58 18.51 -3.49
N GLU A 288 0.26 18.46 -3.65
CA GLU A 288 -0.70 19.16 -2.75
C GLU A 288 -1.02 18.36 -1.47
N ILE A 289 -0.48 17.14 -1.30
CA ILE A 289 -0.75 16.23 -0.17
C ILE A 289 0.30 16.34 0.95
N GLU A 290 1.35 17.15 0.79
CA GLU A 290 2.46 17.27 1.75
C GLU A 290 2.14 18.02 3.07
N ASN A 291 0.88 18.36 3.34
CA ASN A 291 0.48 18.82 4.68
C ASN A 291 -0.71 18.00 5.16
N ILE A 292 -0.45 16.97 5.96
CA ILE A 292 -1.47 16.23 6.69
C ILE A 292 -1.79 17.03 7.96
N PRO A 293 -2.96 17.68 8.09
CA PRO A 293 -3.36 18.31 9.34
C PRO A 293 -3.73 17.19 10.33
N GLN A 294 -3.13 17.23 11.51
CA GLN A 294 -3.59 16.44 12.65
C GLN A 294 -4.81 17.15 13.24
N ILE A 295 -5.91 16.41 13.38
CA ILE A 295 -7.27 16.85 13.75
C ILE A 295 -7.26 18.06 14.70
N GLU A 296 -7.48 19.23 14.12
CA GLU A 296 -8.35 20.26 14.68
C GLU A 296 -9.58 20.32 13.75
N VAL A 297 -10.74 20.66 14.29
CA VAL A 297 -12.02 20.67 13.56
C VAL A 297 -11.99 21.79 12.51
N GLU A 298 -11.32 21.52 11.40
CA GLU A 298 -11.31 22.36 10.21
C GLU A 298 -11.99 21.55 9.11
N LYS A 299 -13.07 22.11 8.56
CA LYS A 299 -13.92 21.45 7.56
C LYS A 299 -13.02 20.88 6.45
N SER A 300 -13.11 19.57 6.23
CA SER A 300 -12.39 18.88 5.15
C SER A 300 -12.57 19.63 3.82
N LEU A 301 -11.57 19.64 2.95
CA LEU A 301 -11.71 20.20 1.59
C LEU A 301 -12.95 19.63 0.85
N LEU A 302 -13.34 18.40 1.17
CA LEU A 302 -14.58 17.78 0.69
C LEU A 302 -15.84 18.42 1.30
N GLU A 303 -15.82 18.76 2.59
CA GLU A 303 -16.89 19.53 3.25
C GLU A 303 -16.98 20.96 2.70
N GLN A 304 -15.86 21.65 2.50
CA GLN A 304 -15.84 23.01 1.93
C GLN A 304 -16.33 23.03 0.49
N LEU A 305 -15.95 22.01 -0.30
CA LEU A 305 -16.41 21.84 -1.67
C LEU A 305 -17.89 21.45 -1.72
N ARG A 306 -18.39 20.63 -0.78
CA ARG A 306 -19.82 20.34 -0.63
C ARG A 306 -20.58 21.61 -0.24
N GLU A 307 -20.11 22.38 0.73
CA GLU A 307 -20.72 23.65 1.17
C GLU A 307 -20.76 24.67 0.03
N TYR A 308 -19.70 24.83 -0.76
CA TYR A 308 -19.73 25.71 -1.93
C TYR A 308 -20.78 25.28 -2.98
N LEU A 309 -20.93 23.97 -3.17
CA LEU A 309 -21.92 23.42 -4.09
C LEU A 309 -23.35 23.53 -3.55
N GLU A 310 -23.56 23.51 -2.23
CA GLU A 310 -24.88 23.63 -1.60
C GLU A 310 -25.32 25.09 -1.45
N THR A 311 -24.44 25.97 -0.96
CA THR A 311 -24.72 27.39 -0.70
C THR A 311 -24.78 28.23 -1.99
N ASN A 312 -24.18 27.71 -3.09
CA ASN A 312 -24.18 28.30 -4.44
C ASN A 312 -24.00 29.85 -4.46
N PRO A 313 -22.95 30.39 -3.83
CA PRO A 313 -22.81 31.82 -3.56
C PRO A 313 -22.72 32.68 -4.84
N ASN A 314 -22.38 32.07 -5.98
CA ASN A 314 -22.14 32.77 -7.24
C ASN A 314 -23.28 32.61 -8.27
N GLN A 315 -24.37 31.87 -7.96
CA GLN A 315 -25.48 31.52 -8.88
C GLN A 315 -25.09 30.84 -10.21
N LEU A 316 -23.80 30.53 -10.43
CA LEU A 316 -23.27 30.00 -11.69
C LEU A 316 -23.44 28.48 -11.85
N LEU A 317 -23.83 27.78 -10.78
CA LEU A 317 -23.96 26.31 -10.75
C LEU A 317 -25.30 25.79 -11.30
N GLN A 318 -26.25 26.70 -11.57
CA GLN A 318 -27.62 26.41 -12.02
C GLN A 318 -27.76 26.28 -13.54
N LYS A 319 -26.65 26.25 -14.29
CA LYS A 319 -26.73 25.96 -15.73
C LYS A 319 -27.20 24.52 -15.91
N HIS A 320 -28.34 24.38 -16.57
CA HIS A 320 -28.97 23.11 -16.91
C HIS A 320 -28.55 22.58 -18.29
N MET A 321 -28.67 21.28 -18.49
CA MET A 321 -28.60 20.66 -19.81
C MET A 321 -29.77 21.09 -20.70
N ARG A 322 -29.53 21.26 -22.00
CA ARG A 322 -30.58 21.66 -22.95
C ARG A 322 -31.65 20.56 -23.01
N GLY A 323 -32.89 20.91 -22.68
CA GLY A 323 -34.03 19.98 -22.62
C GLY A 323 -34.21 19.27 -21.27
N HIS A 324 -33.32 19.49 -20.31
CA HIS A 324 -33.33 18.83 -18.99
C HIS A 324 -33.05 19.86 -17.88
N PRO A 325 -34.04 20.69 -17.51
CA PRO A 325 -33.88 21.72 -16.47
C PRO A 325 -33.52 21.16 -15.10
N GLU A 326 -33.88 19.90 -14.81
CA GLU A 326 -33.55 19.15 -13.60
C GLU A 326 -32.07 18.74 -13.51
N VAL A 327 -31.36 18.74 -14.63
CA VAL A 327 -29.95 18.31 -14.72
C VAL A 327 -29.04 19.52 -14.78
N THR A 328 -28.74 20.08 -13.61
CA THR A 328 -27.76 21.16 -13.45
C THR A 328 -26.37 20.63 -13.12
N PHE A 329 -25.34 21.46 -13.34
CA PHE A 329 -23.98 21.11 -12.93
C PHE A 329 -23.90 20.85 -11.41
N GLN A 330 -24.64 21.61 -10.60
CA GLN A 330 -24.75 21.41 -9.15
C GLN A 330 -25.25 19.99 -8.81
N VAL A 331 -26.37 19.58 -9.41
CA VAL A 331 -27.00 18.27 -9.15
C VAL A 331 -26.06 17.13 -9.55
N ILE A 332 -25.42 17.23 -10.72
CA ILE A 332 -24.45 16.21 -11.15
C ILE A 332 -23.23 16.19 -10.22
N ALA A 333 -22.69 17.35 -9.84
CA ALA A 333 -21.52 17.43 -8.96
C ALA A 333 -21.79 16.84 -7.57
N LEU A 334 -22.93 17.15 -6.95
CA LEU A 334 -23.32 16.61 -5.66
C LEU A 334 -23.49 15.08 -5.71
N LYS A 335 -24.19 14.57 -6.73
CA LYS A 335 -24.37 13.12 -6.92
C LYS A 335 -23.05 12.39 -7.17
N ARG A 336 -22.11 13.03 -7.87
CA ARG A 336 -20.75 12.50 -8.07
C ARG A 336 -19.93 12.49 -6.78
N LEU A 337 -20.11 13.47 -5.88
CA LEU A 337 -19.49 13.48 -4.56
C LEU A 337 -20.09 12.42 -3.62
N GLU A 338 -21.37 12.10 -3.79
CA GLU A 338 -22.05 10.98 -3.12
C GLU A 338 -21.60 9.61 -3.66
N GLY A 339 -20.70 9.57 -4.66
CA GLY A 339 -20.15 8.33 -5.21
C GLY A 339 -20.96 7.71 -6.35
N ILE A 340 -22.00 8.39 -6.83
CA ILE A 340 -22.87 7.86 -7.89
C ILE A 340 -22.14 7.82 -9.24
N GLY A 341 -22.22 6.67 -9.91
CA GLY A 341 -21.57 6.41 -11.19
C GLY A 341 -22.27 7.07 -12.37
N TRP A 342 -21.56 7.28 -13.48
CA TRP A 342 -22.15 7.83 -14.72
C TRP A 342 -23.28 6.98 -15.29
N LYS A 343 -23.20 5.65 -15.13
CA LYS A 343 -24.21 4.71 -15.60
C LYS A 343 -25.53 4.91 -14.85
N GLU A 344 -25.46 5.02 -13.54
CA GLU A 344 -26.62 5.23 -12.67
C GLU A 344 -27.23 6.62 -12.89
N LEU A 345 -26.41 7.67 -13.11
CA LEU A 345 -26.92 8.99 -13.51
C LEU A 345 -27.58 8.98 -14.89
N SER A 346 -27.03 8.20 -15.83
CA SER A 346 -27.59 8.05 -17.18
C SER A 346 -28.96 7.37 -17.14
N GLU A 347 -29.12 6.36 -16.29
CA GLU A 347 -30.40 5.69 -16.03
C GLU A 347 -31.37 6.60 -15.29
N THR A 348 -30.90 7.34 -14.27
CA THR A 348 -31.72 8.25 -13.44
C THR A 348 -32.28 9.41 -14.25
N PHE A 349 -31.47 10.04 -15.10
CA PHE A 349 -31.88 11.21 -15.88
C PHE A 349 -32.32 10.85 -17.31
N ASN A 350 -32.23 9.58 -17.70
CA ASN A 350 -32.48 9.11 -19.07
C ASN A 350 -31.68 9.89 -20.14
N ILE A 351 -30.45 10.27 -19.80
CA ILE A 351 -29.52 10.99 -20.69
C ILE A 351 -28.33 10.08 -20.94
N GLY A 352 -27.89 9.94 -22.19
CA GLY A 352 -26.72 9.12 -22.51
C GLY A 352 -25.45 9.58 -21.78
N ILE A 353 -24.70 8.63 -21.21
CA ILE A 353 -23.41 8.86 -20.52
C ILE A 353 -22.48 9.87 -21.23
N PRO A 354 -22.29 9.82 -22.57
CA PRO A 354 -21.43 10.77 -23.25
C PRO A 354 -21.92 12.21 -23.15
N ALA A 355 -23.23 12.44 -23.15
CA ALA A 355 -23.82 13.77 -23.04
C ALA A 355 -23.67 14.33 -21.61
N LEU A 356 -23.95 13.51 -20.58
CA LEU A 356 -23.74 13.87 -19.17
C LEU A 356 -22.27 14.19 -18.86
N SER A 357 -21.35 13.30 -19.26
CA SER A 357 -19.91 13.47 -19.01
C SER A 357 -19.34 14.69 -19.73
N ASN A 358 -19.73 14.92 -20.98
CA ASN A 358 -19.26 16.09 -21.74
C ASN A 358 -19.81 17.40 -21.17
N PHE A 359 -21.08 17.41 -20.78
CA PHE A 359 -21.68 18.57 -20.13
C PHE A 359 -20.97 18.90 -18.82
N PHE A 360 -20.74 17.89 -17.98
CA PHE A 360 -20.04 18.04 -16.71
C PHE A 360 -18.60 18.55 -16.88
N GLN A 361 -17.80 17.92 -17.75
CA GLN A 361 -16.41 18.33 -17.96
C GLN A 361 -16.29 19.76 -18.49
N ARG A 362 -17.15 20.17 -19.43
CA ARG A 362 -17.13 21.52 -20.01
C ARG A 362 -17.49 22.59 -18.98
N HIS A 363 -18.39 22.29 -18.05
CA HIS A 363 -18.76 23.22 -16.99
C HIS A 363 -17.74 23.21 -15.85
N LEU A 364 -17.19 22.04 -15.50
CA LEU A 364 -16.12 21.90 -14.52
C LEU A 364 -14.91 22.75 -14.91
N GLN A 365 -14.47 22.71 -16.17
CA GLN A 365 -13.35 23.55 -16.63
C GLN A 365 -13.57 25.05 -16.44
N LYS A 366 -14.83 25.52 -16.52
CA LYS A 366 -15.19 26.93 -16.35
C LYS A 366 -15.33 27.34 -14.89
N ILE A 367 -15.71 26.41 -14.02
CA ILE A 367 -16.05 26.65 -12.62
C ILE A 367 -14.86 26.32 -11.69
N ALA A 368 -14.00 25.38 -12.06
CA ALA A 368 -12.79 24.99 -11.33
C ALA A 368 -11.93 26.16 -10.85
N PRO A 369 -11.60 27.19 -11.65
CA PRO A 369 -10.80 28.32 -11.15
C PRO A 369 -11.52 29.13 -10.06
N LYS A 370 -12.86 29.17 -10.07
CA LYS A 370 -13.66 29.90 -9.07
C LYS A 370 -13.79 29.10 -7.77
N ILE A 371 -13.96 27.78 -7.86
CA ILE A 371 -13.94 26.88 -6.70
C ILE A 371 -12.59 26.96 -6.01
N ARG A 372 -11.49 26.93 -6.77
CA ARG A 372 -10.13 27.07 -6.21
C ARG A 372 -9.96 28.38 -5.46
N LYS A 373 -10.46 29.49 -6.01
CA LYS A 373 -10.40 30.79 -5.35
C LYS A 373 -11.20 30.82 -4.04
N TYR A 374 -12.40 30.22 -4.01
CA TYR A 374 -13.24 30.15 -2.81
C TYR A 374 -12.67 29.26 -1.70
N ILE A 375 -11.92 28.22 -2.05
CA ILE A 375 -11.29 27.30 -1.08
C ILE A 375 -9.96 27.88 -0.53
N GLN A 376 -9.39 28.88 -1.21
CA GLN A 376 -8.14 29.54 -0.83
C GLN A 376 -8.35 30.87 -0.06
N GLU A 377 -9.57 31.40 -0.04
CA GLU A 377 -10.02 32.52 0.80
C GLU A 377 -10.64 31.98 2.09
#